data_AF-A0A8H6R403-F1
#
_entry.id   AF-A0A8H6R403-F1
#
_cell.length_a   1.000
_cell.length_b   1.000
_cell.length_c   1.000
_cell.angle_alpha   90.00
_cell.angle_beta   90.00
_cell.angle_gamma   90.00
#
_symmetry.space_group_name_H-M   'P 1'
#
loop_
_entity.id
_entity.type
_entity.pdbx_description
1 polymer ?
#
loop_
_entity_poly.entity_id
_entity_poly.type
_entity_poly.pdbx_seq_one_letter_code
_entity_poly.pdbx_strand_id
1 'polypeptide(L)'
;MSDLTPSRSGIAAEHPEIIAGLETIYEILIEIGYVQNTDVQIPPHGVPKDPVNVAGLRAIGMDPQSIELIGRLPCFTDEVIIEHQKRSNTKDAIPIAPSSSAISYLVGSDFSSGVRETDPGNGELLPAWALRITRATSPSGFNMAYDLNTSKLSAMESHFSMLTCLQKQ
;
A
#
# COMPACT_ATOMS: atom_id res chain seq x y z
N MET A 1 30.55 -27.56 12.28
CA MET A 1 29.50 -27.63 11.25
C MET A 1 28.20 -27.41 11.97
N SER A 2 27.65 -26.21 11.87
CA SER A 2 26.38 -25.83 12.49
C SER A 2 25.44 -25.45 11.36
N ASP A 3 24.27 -26.07 11.38
CA ASP A 3 23.31 -26.12 10.29
C ASP A 3 22.94 -24.75 9.74
N LEU A 4 23.05 -24.65 8.41
CA LEU A 4 22.44 -23.63 7.57
C LEU A 4 21.01 -24.08 7.26
N THR A 5 20.05 -23.66 8.06
CA THR A 5 18.66 -23.55 7.61
C THR A 5 18.22 -22.10 7.82
N PRO A 6 18.12 -21.28 6.75
CA PRO A 6 17.43 -20.00 6.87
C PRO A 6 15.99 -20.31 7.24
N SER A 7 15.51 -19.79 8.37
CA SER A 7 14.11 -19.93 8.75
C SER A 7 13.26 -19.33 7.62
N ARG A 8 12.27 -20.10 7.14
CA ARG A 8 11.21 -19.60 6.25
C ARG A 8 10.21 -18.70 7.02
N SER A 9 10.69 -17.85 7.93
CA SER A 9 9.89 -17.01 8.84
C SER A 9 10.08 -15.53 8.52
N GLY A 10 9.85 -15.15 7.26
CA GLY A 10 9.84 -13.74 6.85
C GLY A 10 8.41 -13.26 6.66
N ILE A 11 8.15 -11.97 6.87
CA ILE A 11 6.79 -11.41 6.82
C ILE A 11 6.06 -11.69 5.49
N ALA A 12 6.81 -11.80 4.38
CA ALA A 12 6.24 -12.15 3.07
C ALA A 12 5.66 -13.57 3.03
N ALA A 13 6.25 -14.51 3.77
CA ALA A 13 5.76 -15.89 3.84
C ALA A 13 4.50 -16.01 4.70
N GLU A 14 4.26 -15.03 5.59
CA GLU A 14 3.07 -14.95 6.43
C GLU A 14 1.88 -14.30 5.71
N HIS A 15 2.15 -13.50 4.66
CA HIS A 15 1.13 -12.76 3.90
C HIS A 15 1.22 -12.99 2.38
N PRO A 16 1.24 -14.25 1.90
CA PRO A 16 1.38 -14.53 0.47
C PRO A 16 0.18 -14.07 -0.35
N GLU A 17 -1.03 -14.08 0.20
CA GLU A 17 -2.27 -13.78 -0.53
C GLU A 17 -2.36 -12.30 -0.93
N ILE A 18 -1.93 -11.37 -0.06
CA ILE A 18 -1.98 -9.94 -0.39
C ILE A 18 -0.93 -9.57 -1.44
N ILE A 19 0.25 -10.22 -1.38
CA ILE A 19 1.31 -10.03 -2.38
C ILE A 19 0.79 -10.50 -3.75
N ALA A 20 0.34 -11.76 -3.83
CA ALA A 20 -0.16 -12.34 -5.07
C ALA A 20 -1.39 -11.58 -5.63
N GLY A 21 -2.29 -11.15 -4.74
CA GLY A 21 -3.47 -10.38 -5.12
C GLY A 21 -3.10 -9.03 -5.74
N LEU A 22 -2.15 -8.31 -5.17
CA LEU A 22 -1.67 -7.05 -5.74
C LEU A 22 -0.90 -7.28 -7.04
N GLU A 23 -0.03 -8.29 -7.11
CA GLU A 23 0.67 -8.67 -8.35
C GLU A 23 -0.34 -8.92 -9.48
N THR A 24 -1.40 -9.68 -9.22
CA THR A 24 -2.47 -9.93 -10.19
C THR A 24 -3.15 -8.64 -10.65
N ILE A 25 -3.41 -7.68 -9.75
CA ILE A 25 -4.01 -6.39 -10.13
C ILE A 25 -3.08 -5.65 -11.09
N TYR A 26 -1.79 -5.53 -10.78
CA TYR A 26 -0.84 -4.83 -11.65
C TYR A 26 -0.63 -5.55 -12.99
N GLU A 27 -0.58 -6.88 -13.00
CA GLU A 27 -0.53 -7.68 -14.22
C GLU A 27 -1.74 -7.38 -15.13
N ILE A 28 -2.95 -7.36 -14.58
CA ILE A 28 -4.16 -7.01 -15.33
C ILE A 28 -4.05 -5.60 -15.91
N LEU A 29 -3.58 -4.61 -15.13
CA LEU A 29 -3.42 -3.23 -15.62
C LEU A 29 -2.40 -3.13 -16.76
N ILE A 30 -1.35 -3.96 -16.74
CA ILE A 30 -0.38 -4.06 -17.84
C ILE A 30 -1.02 -4.74 -19.06
N GLU A 31 -1.70 -5.87 -18.87
CA GLU A 31 -2.31 -6.65 -19.96
C GLU A 31 -3.37 -5.85 -20.73
N ILE A 32 -4.18 -5.05 -20.04
CA ILE A 32 -5.18 -4.18 -20.68
C ILE A 32 -4.57 -2.90 -21.27
N GLY A 33 -3.26 -2.69 -21.12
CA GLY A 33 -2.53 -1.52 -21.62
C GLY A 33 -2.84 -0.22 -20.87
N TYR A 34 -3.32 -0.31 -19.62
CA TYR A 34 -3.57 0.86 -18.78
C TYR A 34 -2.26 1.48 -18.29
N VAL A 35 -1.27 0.63 -17.98
CA VAL A 35 0.11 1.00 -17.62
C VAL A 35 1.10 0.09 -18.36
N GLN A 36 2.37 0.49 -18.41
CA GLN A 36 3.46 -0.32 -18.94
C GLN A 36 4.10 -1.17 -17.84
N ASN A 37 4.79 -2.25 -18.22
CA ASN A 37 5.55 -3.06 -17.26
C ASN A 37 6.60 -2.23 -16.50
N THR A 38 7.24 -1.28 -17.19
CA THR A 38 8.21 -0.35 -16.59
C THR A 38 7.61 0.60 -15.56
N ASP A 39 6.28 0.76 -15.55
CA ASP A 39 5.58 1.64 -14.63
C ASP A 39 5.40 1.00 -13.24
N VAL A 40 5.56 -0.32 -13.15
CA VAL A 40 5.36 -1.10 -11.94
C VAL A 40 6.69 -1.58 -11.38
N GLN A 41 6.93 -1.23 -10.13
CA GLN A 41 8.05 -1.70 -9.35
C GLN A 41 7.71 -3.04 -8.69
N ILE A 42 8.27 -4.12 -9.24
CA ILE A 42 8.27 -5.44 -8.58
C ILE A 42 9.42 -5.50 -7.56
N PRO A 43 9.16 -5.97 -6.30
CA PRO A 43 10.18 -6.16 -5.28
C PRO A 43 11.36 -7.05 -5.74
N PRO A 44 12.54 -6.94 -5.10
CA PRO A 44 12.89 -6.03 -4.01
C PRO A 44 13.04 -4.58 -4.49
N HIS A 45 12.63 -3.62 -3.64
CA HIS A 45 12.79 -2.18 -3.90
C HIS A 45 14.25 -1.74 -3.64
N GLY A 46 14.81 -0.92 -4.53
CA GLY A 46 16.19 -0.44 -4.45
C GLY A 46 16.83 -0.20 -5.82
N VAL A 47 17.92 0.58 -5.85
CA VAL A 47 18.52 1.17 -7.07
C VAL A 47 18.74 0.12 -8.19
N PRO A 48 18.28 0.37 -9.43
CA PRO A 48 17.75 1.65 -9.95
C PRO A 48 16.30 1.97 -9.57
N LYS A 49 15.62 1.11 -8.80
CA LYS A 49 14.22 1.25 -8.39
C LYS A 49 14.10 2.09 -7.11
N ASP A 50 13.05 2.89 -6.98
CA ASP A 50 12.85 3.81 -5.86
C ASP A 50 12.79 3.03 -4.51
N PRO A 51 13.46 3.48 -3.44
CA PRO A 51 13.44 2.78 -2.16
C PRO A 51 12.17 3.08 -1.36
N VAL A 52 11.73 2.15 -0.50
CA VAL A 52 10.68 2.41 0.50
C VAL A 52 11.12 3.49 1.49
N ASN A 53 10.23 4.43 1.84
CA ASN A 53 10.51 5.50 2.80
C ASN A 53 10.48 5.02 4.27
N VAL A 54 11.38 4.12 4.64
CA VAL A 54 11.44 3.51 5.98
C VAL A 54 11.50 4.57 7.09
N ALA A 55 12.23 5.66 6.89
CA ALA A 55 12.35 6.73 7.90
C ALA A 55 11.02 7.46 8.13
N GLY A 56 10.32 7.83 7.05
CA GLY A 56 9.00 8.47 7.13
C GLY A 56 7.95 7.57 7.76
N LEU A 57 7.91 6.29 7.36
CA LEU A 57 6.95 5.31 7.88
C LEU A 57 7.13 5.06 9.39
N ARG A 58 8.39 5.02 9.86
CA ARG A 58 8.69 4.96 11.30
C ARG A 58 8.26 6.23 12.03
N ALA A 59 8.50 7.41 11.43
CA ALA A 59 8.15 8.69 12.04
C ALA A 59 6.63 8.85 12.26
N ILE A 60 5.81 8.29 11.36
CA ILE A 60 4.36 8.25 11.52
C ILE A 60 3.87 7.04 12.35
N GLY A 61 4.77 6.27 12.95
CA GLY A 61 4.45 5.20 13.91
C GLY A 61 3.98 3.88 13.31
N MET A 62 4.39 3.54 12.08
CA MET A 62 4.20 2.18 11.55
C MET A 62 5.17 1.20 12.20
N ASP A 63 4.72 -0.04 12.42
CA ASP A 63 5.57 -1.07 13.01
C ASP A 63 6.57 -1.66 11.99
N PRO A 64 7.64 -2.35 12.46
CA PRO A 64 8.65 -2.92 11.58
C PRO A 64 8.15 -4.00 10.61
N GLN A 65 7.17 -4.83 11.00
CA GLN A 65 6.62 -5.88 10.14
C GLN A 65 5.81 -5.28 8.99
N SER A 66 5.01 -4.26 9.28
CA SER A 66 4.29 -3.47 8.27
C SER A 66 5.24 -2.87 7.24
N ILE A 67 6.34 -2.28 7.70
CA ILE A 67 7.37 -1.68 6.82
C ILE A 67 8.08 -2.77 6.00
N GLU A 68 8.38 -3.91 6.61
CA GLU A 68 9.00 -5.03 5.91
C GLU A 68 8.07 -5.59 4.82
N LEU A 69 6.76 -5.73 5.10
CA LEU A 69 5.78 -6.19 4.13
C LEU A 69 5.62 -5.20 2.98
N ILE A 70 5.58 -3.88 3.25
CA ILE A 70 5.60 -2.85 2.21
C ILE A 70 6.77 -3.05 1.24
N GLY A 71 7.95 -3.42 1.76
CA GLY A 71 9.12 -3.74 0.95
C GLY A 71 9.00 -4.99 0.06
N ARG A 72 7.83 -5.65 0.09
CA ARG A 72 7.49 -6.87 -0.65
C ARG A 72 6.21 -6.71 -1.47
N LEU A 73 5.60 -5.52 -1.51
CA LEU A 73 4.41 -5.26 -2.31
C LEU A 73 4.79 -4.64 -3.66
N PRO A 74 4.17 -5.04 -4.77
CA PRO A 74 4.28 -4.27 -6.00
C PRO A 74 3.65 -2.88 -5.82
N CYS A 75 4.26 -1.87 -6.46
CA CYS A 75 3.76 -0.49 -6.46
C CYS A 75 4.13 0.21 -7.76
N PHE A 76 3.50 1.35 -8.06
CA PHE A 76 3.95 2.21 -9.15
C PHE A 76 5.26 2.91 -8.81
N THR A 77 6.11 3.14 -9.81
CA THR A 77 7.32 3.97 -9.64
C THR A 77 6.94 5.43 -9.38
N ASP A 78 7.83 6.18 -8.72
CA ASP A 78 7.55 7.59 -8.42
C ASP A 78 7.46 8.43 -9.71
N GLU A 79 8.24 8.08 -10.73
CA GLU A 79 8.19 8.74 -12.04
C GLU A 79 6.79 8.69 -12.66
N VAL A 80 6.17 7.52 -12.71
CA VAL A 80 4.85 7.35 -13.33
C VAL A 80 3.76 7.99 -12.50
N ILE A 81 3.87 7.95 -11.17
CA ILE A 81 2.95 8.69 -10.28
C ILE A 81 3.02 10.20 -10.57
N ILE A 82 4.22 10.76 -10.66
CA ILE A 82 4.45 12.19 -10.93
C ILE A 82 3.92 12.56 -12.33
N GLU A 83 4.20 11.74 -13.34
CA GLU A 83 3.69 11.97 -14.69
C GLU A 83 2.17 11.93 -14.76
N HIS A 84 1.55 10.96 -14.10
CA HIS A 84 0.10 10.85 -14.02
C HIS A 84 -0.50 12.10 -13.39
N GLN A 85 -0.02 12.52 -12.22
CA GLN A 85 -0.48 13.73 -11.52
C GLN A 85 -0.37 14.99 -12.39
N LYS A 86 0.71 15.13 -13.16
CA LYS A 86 0.89 16.24 -14.11
C LYS A 86 -0.14 16.21 -15.24
N ARG A 87 -0.45 15.02 -15.79
CA ARG A 87 -1.39 14.85 -16.91
C ARG A 87 -2.85 14.99 -16.47
N SER A 88 -3.19 14.45 -15.30
CA SER A 88 -4.55 14.45 -14.74
C SER A 88 -4.91 15.75 -14.03
N ASN A 89 -3.92 16.57 -13.67
CA ASN A 89 -4.07 17.73 -12.78
C ASN A 89 -4.70 17.34 -11.43
N THR A 90 -4.40 16.12 -10.94
CA THR A 90 -4.82 15.62 -9.63
C THR A 90 -3.61 15.41 -8.73
N LYS A 91 -3.82 15.44 -7.41
CA LYS A 91 -2.79 15.05 -6.42
C LYS A 91 -2.77 13.55 -6.12
N ASP A 92 -3.70 12.82 -6.72
CA ASP A 92 -3.88 11.40 -6.44
C ASP A 92 -2.93 10.54 -7.26
N ALA A 93 -2.63 9.36 -6.74
CA ALA A 93 -1.88 8.34 -7.46
C ALA A 93 -2.70 7.76 -8.63
N ILE A 94 -2.13 6.79 -9.33
CA ILE A 94 -2.78 6.12 -10.46
C ILE A 94 -3.95 5.26 -9.94
N PRO A 95 -5.16 5.40 -10.51
CA PRO A 95 -6.30 4.56 -10.18
C PRO A 95 -6.02 3.07 -10.45
N ILE A 96 -6.29 2.20 -9.49
CA ILE A 96 -6.23 0.73 -9.66
C ILE A 96 -7.61 0.08 -9.56
N ALA A 97 -8.61 0.86 -9.18
CA ALA A 97 -10.02 0.48 -9.18
C ALA A 97 -10.88 1.74 -9.41
N PRO A 98 -12.18 1.60 -9.73
CA PRO A 98 -13.07 2.75 -9.89
C PRO A 98 -12.99 3.70 -8.68
N SER A 99 -12.72 4.97 -8.95
CA SER A 99 -12.62 6.03 -7.94
C SER A 99 -11.62 5.75 -6.79
N SER A 100 -10.63 4.86 -7.00
CA SER A 100 -9.70 4.45 -5.95
C SER A 100 -8.29 4.26 -6.50
N SER A 101 -7.32 4.90 -5.86
CA SER A 101 -5.92 4.89 -6.29
C SER A 101 -5.02 4.13 -5.33
N ALA A 102 -3.96 3.53 -5.86
CA ALA A 102 -2.96 2.83 -5.04
C ALA A 102 -2.22 3.80 -4.11
N ILE A 103 -1.84 3.35 -2.92
CA ILE A 103 -0.89 4.07 -2.08
C ILE A 103 0.54 3.74 -2.51
N SER A 104 1.37 4.76 -2.72
CA SER A 104 2.83 4.59 -2.83
C SER A 104 3.48 4.74 -1.46
N TYR A 105 4.47 3.89 -1.18
CA TYR A 105 5.29 3.87 0.03
C TYR A 105 6.77 4.21 -0.23
N LEU A 106 7.07 4.75 -1.40
CA LEU A 106 8.42 5.05 -1.92
C LEU A 106 8.93 6.43 -1.49
N VAL A 107 10.25 6.62 -1.47
CA VAL A 107 10.88 7.90 -1.11
C VAL A 107 10.48 9.01 -2.08
N GLY A 108 9.77 10.02 -1.57
CA GLY A 108 9.29 11.14 -2.37
C GLY A 108 7.77 11.27 -2.34
N SER A 109 7.04 10.22 -1.94
CA SER A 109 5.62 10.37 -1.65
C SER A 109 5.38 11.20 -0.38
N ASP A 110 4.26 11.91 -0.33
CA ASP A 110 3.87 12.74 0.83
C ASP A 110 3.26 11.86 1.94
N PHE A 111 4.12 11.30 2.80
CA PHE A 111 3.76 10.44 3.94
C PHE A 111 3.34 11.17 5.20
N SER A 112 2.62 12.29 5.08
CA SER A 112 1.94 12.82 6.26
C SER A 112 1.08 11.74 6.95
N SER A 113 0.45 12.10 8.08
CA SER A 113 -0.54 11.24 8.76
C SER A 113 -1.59 10.64 7.82
N GLY A 114 -1.83 11.24 6.65
CA GLY A 114 -2.80 10.82 5.64
C GLY A 114 -2.69 9.37 5.10
N VAL A 115 -1.58 8.66 5.26
CA VAL A 115 -1.53 7.21 4.93
C VAL A 115 -2.14 6.34 6.03
N ARG A 116 -2.15 6.83 7.28
CA ARG A 116 -2.79 6.19 8.42
C ARG A 116 -4.17 6.78 8.76
N GLU A 117 -4.48 8.02 8.39
CA GLU A 117 -5.78 8.65 8.72
C GLU A 117 -6.97 7.88 8.19
N THR A 118 -7.93 7.48 9.03
CA THR A 118 -9.06 6.66 8.58
C THR A 118 -9.99 7.41 7.62
N ASP A 119 -10.13 8.72 7.79
CA ASP A 119 -10.83 9.64 6.90
C ASP A 119 -10.08 10.99 6.92
N PRO A 120 -9.98 11.75 5.81
CA PRO A 120 -9.25 13.00 5.80
C PRO A 120 -9.79 13.99 6.84
N GLY A 121 -8.93 14.41 7.76
CA GLY A 121 -9.24 15.44 8.74
C GLY A 121 -10.04 14.99 9.98
N ASN A 122 -10.38 13.70 10.12
CA ASN A 122 -11.04 13.21 11.33
C ASN A 122 -10.06 12.99 12.51
N GLY A 123 -8.76 12.92 12.22
CA GLY A 123 -7.69 12.71 13.21
C GLY A 123 -7.59 11.27 13.76
N GLU A 124 -8.47 10.36 13.34
CA GLU A 124 -8.38 8.95 13.69
C GLU A 124 -7.34 8.26 12.82
N LEU A 125 -6.48 7.45 13.43
CA LEU A 125 -5.41 6.74 12.72
C LEU A 125 -5.67 5.23 12.73
N LEU A 126 -5.42 4.59 11.59
CA LEU A 126 -5.24 3.16 11.45
C LEU A 126 -4.22 2.66 12.48
N PRO A 127 -4.42 1.46 13.06
CA PRO A 127 -3.41 0.80 13.88
C PRO A 127 -2.05 0.70 13.17
N ALA A 128 -0.97 0.63 13.92
CA ALA A 128 0.39 0.60 13.36
C ALA A 128 0.66 -0.59 12.42
N TRP A 129 -0.10 -1.69 12.63
CA TRP A 129 -0.09 -2.95 11.89
C TRP A 129 -1.06 -3.02 10.72
N ALA A 130 -1.73 -1.92 10.40
CA ALA A 130 -2.65 -1.87 9.27
C ALA A 130 -2.02 -1.12 8.10
N LEU A 131 -2.06 -1.72 6.91
CA LEU A 131 -1.56 -1.12 5.67
C LEU A 131 -2.72 -0.58 4.86
N ARG A 132 -2.69 0.71 4.50
CA ARG A 132 -3.63 1.23 3.52
C ARG A 132 -3.22 0.78 2.12
N ILE A 133 -4.12 0.13 1.40
CA ILE A 133 -3.88 -0.36 0.04
C ILE A 133 -4.39 0.65 -0.99
N THR A 134 -5.59 1.19 -0.78
CA THR A 134 -6.20 2.19 -1.65
C THR A 134 -6.63 3.44 -0.90
N ARG A 135 -6.63 4.56 -1.63
CA ARG A 135 -7.29 5.80 -1.24
C ARG A 135 -8.45 6.09 -2.19
N ALA A 136 -9.61 6.44 -1.66
CA ALA A 136 -10.72 6.96 -2.44
C ALA A 136 -10.36 8.33 -3.05
N THR A 137 -10.55 8.50 -4.35
CA THR A 137 -10.32 9.77 -5.08
C THR A 137 -11.61 10.50 -5.42
N SER A 138 -12.76 9.92 -5.08
CA SER A 138 -14.06 10.56 -5.18
C SER A 138 -15.04 9.96 -4.15
N PRO A 139 -16.23 10.56 -3.95
CA PRO A 139 -17.24 10.03 -3.03
C PRO A 139 -17.75 8.61 -3.34
N SER A 140 -17.56 8.13 -4.57
CA SER A 140 -17.90 6.75 -4.96
C SER A 140 -16.72 5.77 -4.84
N GLY A 141 -15.55 6.26 -4.43
CA GLY A 141 -14.36 5.47 -4.17
C GLY A 141 -14.40 4.73 -2.85
N PHE A 142 -13.42 3.87 -2.64
CA PHE A 142 -13.28 3.12 -1.41
C PHE A 142 -11.82 3.11 -0.94
N ASN A 143 -11.64 3.25 0.36
CA ASN A 143 -10.35 3.05 1.00
C ASN A 143 -10.28 1.59 1.46
N MET A 144 -9.19 0.89 1.18
CA MET A 144 -8.95 -0.46 1.70
C MET A 144 -7.78 -0.44 2.66
N ALA A 145 -7.93 -1.16 3.78
CA ALA A 145 -6.84 -1.45 4.69
C ALA A 145 -6.65 -2.97 4.82
N TYR A 146 -5.40 -3.39 4.89
CA TYR A 146 -4.98 -4.75 5.18
C TYR A 146 -4.53 -4.84 6.63
N ASP A 147 -5.09 -5.76 7.40
CA ASP A 147 -4.69 -6.03 8.78
C ASP A 147 -3.69 -7.19 8.80
N LEU A 148 -2.47 -6.91 9.23
CA LEU A 148 -1.40 -7.90 9.32
C LEU A 148 -1.73 -9.01 10.34
N ASN A 149 -2.42 -8.71 11.44
CA ASN A 149 -2.68 -9.71 12.48
C ASN A 149 -3.69 -10.77 12.02
N THR A 150 -4.67 -10.35 11.23
CA THR A 150 -5.75 -11.24 10.76
C THR A 150 -5.55 -11.70 9.30
N SER A 151 -4.60 -11.10 8.59
CA SER A 151 -4.37 -11.30 7.15
C SER A 151 -5.62 -11.01 6.30
N LYS A 152 -6.42 -10.02 6.70
CA LYS A 152 -7.69 -9.67 6.05
C LYS A 152 -7.69 -8.26 5.48
N LEU A 153 -8.36 -8.11 4.34
CA LEU A 153 -8.71 -6.81 3.77
C LEU A 153 -10.05 -6.34 4.32
N SER A 154 -10.10 -5.06 4.69
CA SER A 154 -11.31 -4.37 5.11
C SER A 154 -11.53 -3.13 4.25
N ALA A 155 -12.75 -2.96 3.74
CA ALA A 155 -13.17 -1.69 3.17
C ALA A 155 -13.47 -0.70 4.30
N MET A 156 -12.96 0.51 4.17
CA MET A 156 -13.23 1.61 5.09
C MET A 156 -14.33 2.45 4.44
N GLU A 157 -15.57 2.25 4.90
CA GLU A 157 -16.70 3.04 4.44
C GLU A 157 -16.56 4.48 4.96
N SER A 158 -16.68 5.46 4.07
CA SER A 158 -16.47 6.89 4.37
C SER A 158 -17.45 7.48 5.40
N HIS A 159 -18.37 6.70 5.98
CA HIS A 159 -19.39 7.16 6.93
C HIS A 159 -19.70 6.20 8.09
N PHE A 160 -18.96 5.10 8.25
CA PHE A 160 -19.16 4.18 9.37
C PHE A 160 -17.85 3.97 10.12
N SER A 161 -17.90 4.27 11.43
CA SER A 161 -16.78 4.13 12.36
C SER A 161 -16.15 2.74 12.25
N MET A 162 -14.87 2.68 11.85
CA MET A 162 -14.10 1.45 11.61
C MET A 162 -13.89 0.57 12.84
N LEU A 163 -14.17 1.07 14.05
CA LEU A 163 -13.87 0.38 15.30
C LEU A 163 -14.62 -0.94 15.47
N THR A 164 -15.69 -1.20 14.73
CA THR A 164 -16.47 -2.44 14.86
C THR A 164 -15.96 -3.61 14.02
N CYS A 165 -15.13 -3.40 12.99
CA CYS A 165 -14.63 -4.50 12.15
C CYS A 165 -13.25 -5.02 12.59
N LEU A 166 -12.35 -4.13 13.03
CA LEU A 166 -11.00 -4.50 13.47
C LEU A 166 -10.91 -4.98 14.93
N GLN A 167 -11.97 -4.83 15.73
CA GLN A 167 -12.00 -5.25 17.14
C GLN A 167 -12.89 -6.48 17.40
N LYS A 168 -13.60 -7.00 16.39
CA LYS A 168 -14.50 -8.16 16.55
C LYS A 168 -14.02 -9.33 15.70
N GLN A 169 -13.01 -10.04 16.21
CA GLN A 169 -12.82 -11.48 16.00
C GLN A 169 -11.86 -12.05 17.02
#